data_AF-A0A401RHE3-F1
#
_entry.id   AF-A0A401RHE3-F1
#
_cell.length_a   1.000
_cell.length_b   1.000
_cell.length_c   1.000
_cell.angle_alpha   90.00
_cell.angle_beta   90.00
_cell.angle_gamma   90.00
#
_symmetry.space_group_name_H-M   'P 1'
#
loop_
_entity.id
_entity.type
_entity.pdbx_description
1 polymer ?
#
loop_
_entity_poly.entity_id
_entity_poly.type
_entity_poly.pdbx_seq_one_letter_code
_entity_poly.pdbx_strand_id
1 'polypeptide(L)'
;MGKQFYDTDIHVEVLSEQLVGDYSHVTMRLNFDNSAYRYIQKEDTDKEEMLSFTSDFFFEVFPFNIVFRQDMVVHNVGSGLATVFPDLDGKMITDTFLLARPLVEFTWNMIISHPNNLFEIISKEPVKRERNLHNRVQSEEGVNNKGRVRRE
;
A
#
# COMPACT_ATOMS: atom_id res chain seq x y z
N MET A 1 -27.10 16.19 -5.24
CA MET A 1 -26.66 15.01 -4.48
C MET A 1 -27.21 15.01 -3.04
N GLY A 2 -26.86 15.99 -2.19
CA GLY A 2 -27.33 16.07 -0.80
C GLY A 2 -28.83 15.84 -0.61
N LYS A 3 -29.66 16.70 -1.21
CA LYS A 3 -31.12 16.61 -1.07
C LYS A 3 -31.72 15.34 -1.69
N GLN A 4 -31.19 14.89 -2.83
CA GLN A 4 -31.73 13.76 -3.57
C GLN A 4 -31.47 12.41 -2.88
N PHE A 5 -30.30 12.24 -2.27
CA PHE A 5 -29.88 10.95 -1.71
C PHE A 5 -29.98 10.88 -0.18
N TYR A 6 -29.90 12.03 0.50
CA TYR A 6 -29.82 12.09 1.96
C TYR A 6 -30.90 12.97 2.59
N ASP A 7 -31.86 13.45 1.79
CA ASP A 7 -32.89 14.43 2.19
C ASP A 7 -32.33 15.68 2.91
N THR A 8 -31.03 15.94 2.76
CA THR A 8 -30.31 16.99 3.48
C THR A 8 -30.17 18.22 2.60
N ASP A 9 -30.60 19.37 3.12
CA ASP A 9 -30.35 20.64 2.47
C ASP A 9 -28.91 21.10 2.75
N ILE A 10 -28.14 21.36 1.70
CA ILE A 10 -26.71 21.68 1.78
C ILE A 10 -26.47 23.01 1.08
N HIS A 11 -26.05 24.01 1.85
CA HIS A 11 -25.61 25.30 1.33
C HIS A 11 -24.09 25.30 1.15
N VAL A 12 -23.62 25.60 -0.07
CA VAL A 12 -22.21 25.54 -0.44
C VAL A 12 -21.65 26.94 -0.64
N GLU A 13 -20.57 27.26 0.07
CA GLU A 13 -19.82 28.51 -0.09
C GLU A 13 -18.41 28.20 -0.60
N VAL A 14 -17.92 28.94 -1.59
CA VAL A 14 -16.52 28.86 -2.02
C VAL A 14 -15.69 29.79 -1.15
N LEU A 15 -14.71 29.24 -0.43
CA LEU A 15 -13.82 30.00 0.45
C LEU A 15 -12.54 30.46 -0.25
N SER A 16 -12.02 29.65 -1.17
CA SER A 16 -10.75 29.88 -1.84
C SER A 16 -10.69 29.12 -3.17
N GLU A 17 -10.06 29.73 -4.16
CA GLU A 17 -9.68 29.09 -5.42
C GLU A 17 -8.21 29.41 -5.70
N GLN A 18 -7.39 28.38 -5.90
CA GLN A 18 -5.96 28.51 -6.13
C GLN A 18 -5.54 27.61 -7.28
N LEU A 19 -4.69 28.13 -8.16
CA LEU A 19 -4.07 27.34 -9.22
C LEU A 19 -2.73 26.80 -8.71
N VAL A 20 -2.61 25.48 -8.59
CA VAL A 20 -1.39 24.78 -8.14
C VAL A 20 -0.88 23.93 -9.29
N GLY A 21 0.09 24.47 -10.04
CA GLY A 21 0.53 23.86 -11.29
C GLY A 21 -0.60 23.83 -12.32
N ASP A 22 -0.94 22.64 -12.82
CA ASP A 22 -2.05 22.43 -13.76
C ASP A 22 -3.40 22.13 -13.06
N TYR A 23 -3.44 22.16 -11.72
CA TYR A 23 -4.63 21.82 -10.93
C TYR A 23 -5.30 23.06 -10.36
N SER A 24 -6.62 23.12 -10.42
CA SER A 24 -7.41 24.09 -9.63
C SER A 24 -7.81 23.46 -8.30
N HIS A 25 -7.34 24.03 -7.20
CA HIS A 25 -7.72 23.66 -5.85
C HIS A 25 -8.81 24.63 -5.37
N VAL A 26 -10.01 24.12 -5.14
CA VAL A 26 -11.14 24.89 -4.64
C VAL A 26 -11.51 24.41 -3.25
N THR A 27 -11.43 25.31 -2.27
CA THR A 27 -11.90 25.04 -0.91
C THR A 27 -13.35 25.45 -0.78
N MET A 28 -14.23 24.49 -0.51
CA MET A 28 -15.66 24.71 -0.35
C MET A 28 -16.08 24.45 1.11
N ARG A 29 -16.90 25.34 1.67
CA ARG A 29 -17.59 25.14 2.94
C ARG A 29 -18.99 24.61 2.69
N LEU A 30 -19.30 23.46 3.26
CA LEU A 30 -20.63 22.86 3.23
C LEU A 30 -21.33 23.16 4.55
N ASN A 31 -22.43 23.91 4.48
CA ASN A 31 -23.28 24.21 5.64
C ASN A 31 -24.57 23.38 5.53
N PHE A 32 -24.81 22.52 6.52
CA PHE A 32 -26.00 21.67 6.59
C PHE A 32 -26.25 21.24 8.03
N ASP A 33 -27.45 20.70 8.31
CA ASP A 33 -27.73 20.07 9.60
C ASP A 33 -27.01 18.72 9.70
N ASN A 34 -25.91 18.69 10.47
CA ASN A 34 -25.11 17.49 10.70
C ASN A 34 -25.44 16.79 12.04
N SER A 35 -26.66 16.94 12.55
CA SER A 35 -27.11 16.34 13.81
C SER A 35 -26.98 14.81 13.83
N ALA A 36 -27.22 14.14 12.70
CA ALA A 36 -27.07 12.68 12.57
C ALA A 36 -25.63 12.20 12.85
N TYR A 37 -24.61 12.93 12.39
CA TYR A 37 -23.21 12.57 12.64
C TYR A 37 -22.82 12.72 14.10
N ARG A 38 -23.40 13.69 14.83
CA ARG A 38 -23.15 13.87 16.27
C ARG A 38 -23.64 12.69 17.11
N TYR A 39 -24.64 11.97 16.63
CA TYR A 39 -25.14 10.75 17.28
C TYR A 39 -24.15 9.59 17.07
N ILE A 40 -23.68 9.39 15.84
CA ILE A 40 -22.71 8.34 15.47
C ILE A 40 -21.37 8.54 16.18
N GLN A 41 -20.83 9.77 16.19
CA GLN A 41 -19.58 10.07 16.89
C GLN A 41 -19.62 9.72 18.39
N LYS A 42 -20.80 9.81 19.00
CA LYS A 42 -20.99 9.50 20.41
C LYS A 42 -20.95 8.00 20.67
N GLU A 43 -21.41 7.18 19.73
CA GLU A 43 -21.27 5.71 19.74
C GLU A 43 -19.83 5.27 19.40
N ASP A 44 -19.14 5.94 18.46
CA ASP A 44 -17.73 5.63 18.13
C ASP A 44 -16.74 5.98 19.25
N THR A 45 -17.12 6.89 20.17
CA THR A 45 -16.30 7.18 21.36
C THR A 45 -16.41 6.06 22.41
N ASP A 46 -17.42 5.20 22.32
CA ASP A 46 -17.55 4.01 23.16
C ASP A 46 -16.61 2.90 22.64
N LYS A 47 -15.32 3.09 22.91
CA LYS A 47 -14.24 2.10 22.80
C LYS A 47 -14.08 1.49 21.40
N GLU A 48 -13.39 2.21 20.51
CA GLU A 48 -12.48 1.52 19.60
C GLU A 48 -11.44 0.79 20.45
N GLU A 49 -11.66 -0.49 20.72
CA GLU A 49 -10.61 -1.39 21.18
C GLU A 49 -9.55 -1.41 20.07
N MET A 50 -8.50 -0.60 20.24
CA MET A 50 -7.30 -0.68 19.41
C MET A 50 -6.87 -2.15 19.41
N LEU A 51 -6.96 -2.81 18.26
CA LEU A 51 -6.47 -4.18 18.11
C LEU A 51 -4.98 -4.16 18.50
N SER A 52 -4.64 -4.82 19.61
CA SER A 52 -3.30 -4.84 20.17
C SER A 52 -2.41 -5.84 19.42
N PHE A 53 -2.21 -5.63 18.12
CA PHE A 53 -1.22 -6.39 17.37
C PHE A 53 0.12 -5.64 17.32
N THR A 54 1.21 -6.39 17.33
CA THR A 54 2.57 -5.84 17.17
C THR A 54 2.80 -5.45 15.71
N SER A 55 3.71 -4.49 15.48
CA SER A 55 4.10 -4.09 14.13
C SER A 55 4.61 -5.29 13.31
N ASP A 56 5.32 -6.22 13.94
CA ASP A 56 5.82 -7.44 13.30
C ASP A 56 4.69 -8.27 12.68
N PHE A 57 3.60 -8.47 13.43
CA PHE A 57 2.41 -9.17 12.93
C PHE A 57 1.77 -8.45 11.74
N PHE A 58 1.71 -7.12 11.76
CA PHE A 58 1.20 -6.33 10.64
C PHE A 58 2.02 -6.55 9.36
N PHE A 59 3.36 -6.54 9.46
CA PHE A 59 4.24 -6.75 8.31
C PHE A 59 4.18 -8.18 7.75
N GLU A 60 3.87 -9.17 8.58
CA GLU A 60 3.59 -10.55 8.15
C GLU A 60 2.26 -10.68 7.42
N VAL A 61 1.20 -10.05 7.93
CA VAL A 61 -0.16 -10.12 7.36
C VAL A 61 -0.24 -9.38 6.02
N PHE A 62 0.48 -8.28 5.86
CA PHE A 62 0.49 -7.48 4.63
C PHE A 62 1.83 -7.63 3.89
N PRO A 63 2.07 -8.70 3.13
CA PRO A 63 3.40 -8.98 2.55
C PRO A 63 3.90 -7.92 1.55
N PHE A 64 3.01 -7.09 0.99
CA PHE A 64 3.34 -6.05 0.00
C PHE A 64 3.04 -4.63 0.52
N ASN A 65 3.37 -4.36 1.79
CA ASN A 65 3.33 -2.99 2.33
C ASN A 65 4.72 -2.32 2.27
N ILE A 66 4.72 -0.99 2.18
CA ILE A 66 5.92 -0.16 2.27
C ILE A 66 5.61 0.99 3.22
N VAL A 67 6.48 1.19 4.21
CA VAL A 67 6.44 2.33 5.12
C VAL A 67 7.66 3.19 4.84
N PHE A 68 7.43 4.45 4.50
CA PHE A 68 8.47 5.44 4.24
C PHE A 68 8.08 6.77 4.89
N ARG A 69 9.07 7.63 5.16
CA ARG A 69 8.85 8.92 5.83
C ARG A 69 8.82 10.08 4.83
N GLN A 70 8.66 11.29 5.36
CA GLN A 70 8.65 12.54 4.59
C GLN A 70 9.93 12.79 3.78
N ASP A 71 11.06 12.22 4.19
CA ASP A 71 12.32 12.23 3.45
C ASP A 71 12.34 11.26 2.25
N MET A 72 11.22 10.58 1.97
CA MET A 72 11.06 9.55 0.93
C MET A 72 11.93 8.31 1.17
N VAL A 73 12.50 8.13 2.37
CA VAL A 73 13.31 6.97 2.74
C VAL A 73 12.41 5.87 3.29
N VAL A 74 12.58 4.66 2.76
CA VAL A 74 11.89 3.45 3.23
C VAL A 74 12.46 3.02 4.58
N HIS A 75 11.58 2.67 5.51
CA HIS A 75 11.91 2.26 6.88
C HIS A 75 11.47 0.84 7.21
N ASN A 76 10.35 0.40 6.65
CA ASN A 76 9.85 -0.96 6.84
C ASN A 76 9.19 -1.42 5.55
N VAL A 77 9.30 -2.73 5.31
CA VAL A 77 8.80 -3.38 4.10
C VAL A 77 8.18 -4.71 4.52
N GLY A 78 7.03 -5.06 3.95
CA GLY A 78 6.42 -6.37 4.14
C GLY A 78 7.30 -7.51 3.64
N SER A 79 7.11 -8.71 4.20
CA SER A 79 7.96 -9.89 3.92
C SER A 79 8.04 -10.27 2.43
N GLY A 80 6.94 -10.12 1.70
CA GLY A 80 6.88 -10.39 0.26
C GLY A 80 7.73 -9.42 -0.55
N LEU A 81 7.65 -8.12 -0.25
CA LEU A 81 8.49 -7.12 -0.90
C LEU A 81 9.95 -7.22 -0.49
N ALA A 82 10.26 -7.53 0.78
CA ALA A 82 11.63 -7.75 1.23
C ALA A 82 12.30 -8.94 0.52
N THR A 83 11.54 -9.98 0.19
CA THR A 83 12.05 -11.13 -0.59
C THR A 83 12.39 -10.74 -2.02
N VAL A 84 11.63 -9.80 -2.60
CA VAL A 84 11.80 -9.35 -3.99
C VAL A 84 12.85 -8.24 -4.11
N PHE A 85 12.92 -7.37 -3.10
CA PHE A 85 13.82 -6.22 -3.00
C PHE A 85 14.53 -6.27 -1.62
N PRO A 86 15.58 -7.10 -1.46
CA PRO A 86 16.23 -7.32 -0.17
C PRO A 86 16.90 -6.06 0.40
N ASP A 87 17.32 -5.15 -0.48
CA ASP A 87 18.00 -3.90 -0.09
C ASP A 87 17.08 -2.68 -0.17
N LEU A 88 15.76 -2.85 -0.04
CA LEU A 88 14.82 -1.73 -0.15
C LEU A 88 14.81 -0.83 1.11
N ASP A 89 15.03 -1.43 2.28
CA ASP A 89 15.11 -0.69 3.54
C ASP A 89 16.29 0.31 3.54
N GLY A 90 16.04 1.53 4.00
CA GLY A 90 17.00 2.63 4.01
C GLY A 90 17.26 3.30 2.65
N LYS A 91 16.64 2.84 1.55
CA LYS A 91 16.73 3.51 0.24
C LYS A 91 15.61 4.52 0.03
N MET A 92 15.83 5.47 -0.88
CA MET A 92 14.74 6.33 -1.34
C MET A 92 13.75 5.47 -2.15
N ILE A 93 12.47 5.59 -1.84
CA ILE A 93 11.41 4.86 -2.56
C ILE A 93 11.40 5.23 -4.06
N THR A 94 11.76 6.47 -4.38
CA THR A 94 11.88 7.01 -5.73
C THR A 94 13.06 6.44 -6.51
N ASP A 95 14.05 5.80 -5.87
CA ASP A 95 15.14 5.14 -6.58
C ASP A 95 14.68 3.80 -7.17
N THR A 96 13.86 3.06 -6.40
CA THR A 96 13.41 1.70 -6.77
C THR A 96 12.11 1.72 -7.57
N PHE A 97 11.20 2.65 -7.25
CA PHE A 97 9.87 2.71 -7.83
C PHE A 97 9.64 4.03 -8.58
N LEU A 98 8.68 3.98 -9.50
CA LEU A 98 8.13 5.16 -10.16
C LEU A 98 6.61 5.20 -9.92
N LEU A 99 6.06 6.40 -9.81
CA LEU A 99 4.62 6.59 -9.69
C LEU A 99 3.98 6.49 -11.07
N ALA A 100 3.17 5.46 -11.28
CA ALA A 100 2.42 5.24 -12.52
C ALA A 100 1.09 5.98 -12.52
N ARG A 101 0.43 6.08 -11.35
CA ARG A 101 -0.84 6.81 -11.18
C ARG A 101 -0.97 7.46 -9.80
N PRO A 102 -1.59 8.64 -9.69
CA PRO A 102 -1.86 9.57 -10.79
C PRO A 102 -0.55 10.06 -11.43
N LEU A 103 -0.61 10.64 -12.63
CA LEU A 103 0.56 11.19 -13.34
C LEU A 103 1.01 12.52 -12.72
N VAL A 104 1.52 12.44 -11.49
CA VAL A 104 2.07 13.55 -10.71
C VAL A 104 3.51 13.23 -10.31
N GLU A 105 4.24 14.25 -9.85
CA GLU A 105 5.55 14.02 -9.29
C GLU A 105 5.47 13.13 -8.03
N PHE A 106 6.34 12.12 -7.96
CA PHE A 106 6.39 11.21 -6.83
C PHE A 106 7.10 11.86 -5.64
N THR A 107 6.39 12.76 -4.95
CA THR A 107 6.87 13.50 -3.79
C THR A 107 5.92 13.36 -2.61
N TRP A 108 6.44 13.53 -1.39
CA TRP A 108 5.63 13.46 -0.17
C TRP A 108 4.42 14.37 -0.22
N ASN A 109 4.62 15.64 -0.61
CA ASN A 109 3.57 16.65 -0.67
C ASN A 109 2.43 16.27 -1.63
N MET A 110 2.74 15.62 -2.76
CA MET A 110 1.71 15.17 -3.70
C MET A 110 0.92 13.98 -3.17
N ILE A 111 1.56 13.09 -2.41
CA ILE A 111 0.89 11.94 -1.80
C ILE A 111 -0.07 12.41 -0.70
N ILE A 112 0.40 13.24 0.23
CA ILE A 112 -0.43 13.71 1.36
C ILE A 112 -1.54 14.68 0.96
N SER A 113 -1.42 15.38 -0.17
CA SER A 113 -2.47 16.27 -0.68
C SER A 113 -3.61 15.52 -1.36
N HIS A 114 -3.42 14.23 -1.67
CA HIS A 114 -4.42 13.39 -2.32
C HIS A 114 -4.65 12.07 -1.55
N PRO A 115 -5.02 12.12 -0.26
CA PRO A 115 -5.11 10.92 0.59
C PRO A 115 -6.18 9.92 0.13
N ASN A 116 -7.18 10.40 -0.62
CA ASN A 116 -8.28 9.59 -1.13
C ASN A 116 -8.03 9.08 -2.56
N ASN A 117 -6.83 9.28 -3.11
CA ASN A 117 -6.48 8.77 -4.43
C ASN A 117 -5.86 7.38 -4.32
N LEU A 118 -6.17 6.55 -5.31
CA LEU A 118 -5.43 5.30 -5.52
C LEU A 118 -4.10 5.62 -6.21
N PHE A 119 -3.01 5.31 -5.52
CA PHE A 119 -1.67 5.42 -6.07
C PHE A 119 -1.21 4.08 -6.61
N GLU A 120 -0.64 4.09 -7.81
CA GLU A 120 -0.01 2.92 -8.43
C GLU A 120 1.48 3.21 -8.56
N ILE A 121 2.32 2.37 -7.96
CA ILE A 121 3.77 2.41 -8.12
C ILE A 121 4.23 1.15 -8.85
N ILE A 122 5.24 1.30 -9.71
CA ILE A 122 5.85 0.18 -10.42
C ILE A 122 7.36 0.20 -10.22
N SER A 123 7.99 -0.97 -10.20
CA SER A 123 9.45 -1.04 -10.10
C SER A 123 10.09 -0.53 -11.39
N LYS A 124 11.17 0.26 -11.26
CA LYS A 124 11.94 0.71 -12.42
C LYS A 124 12.66 -0.44 -13.10
N GLU A 125 13.18 -1.36 -12.30
CA GLU A 125 13.86 -2.55 -12.81
C GLU A 125 12.94 -3.78 -12.79
N PRO A 126 13.10 -4.71 -13.76
CA PRO A 126 12.38 -5.97 -13.74
C PRO A 126 12.76 -6.82 -12.53
N VAL A 127 11.77 -7.37 -11.84
CA VAL A 127 11.99 -8.32 -10.76
C VAL A 127 12.59 -9.62 -11.31
N LYS A 128 13.82 -9.92 -10.91
CA LYS A 128 14.48 -11.18 -11.24
C LYS A 128 13.99 -12.26 -10.28
N ARG A 129 13.31 -13.28 -10.80
CA ARG A 129 13.05 -14.50 -10.02
C ARG A 129 14.34 -15.29 -9.91
N GLU A 130 14.92 -15.36 -8.72
CA GLU A 130 15.87 -16.43 -8.43
C GLU A 130 15.10 -17.76 -8.44
N ARG A 131 15.28 -18.53 -9.51
CA ARG A 131 14.86 -19.93 -9.52
C ARG A 131 15.75 -20.65 -8.53
N ASN A 132 15.24 -20.87 -7.32
CA ASN A 132 15.83 -21.81 -6.37
C ASN A 132 16.13 -23.14 -7.11
N LEU A 133 17.41 -23.41 -7.37
CA LEU A 133 17.93 -24.60 -8.05
C LEU A 133 17.81 -25.88 -7.20
N HIS A 134 16.91 -25.93 -6.23
CA HIS A 134 16.85 -26.98 -5.22
C HIS A 134 16.17 -28.29 -5.65
N ASN A 135 15.69 -28.42 -6.90
CA ASN A 135 15.03 -29.64 -7.38
C ASN A 135 15.91 -30.58 -8.21
N ARG A 136 17.25 -30.43 -8.21
CA ARG A 136 18.14 -31.25 -9.06
C ARG A 136 18.91 -32.37 -8.36
N VAL A 137 18.67 -32.66 -7.08
CA VAL A 137 19.40 -33.74 -6.36
C VAL A 137 18.55 -35.00 -6.10
N GLN A 138 17.24 -35.01 -6.36
CA GLN A 138 16.40 -36.20 -6.10
C GLN A 138 16.10 -37.08 -7.34
N SER A 139 16.84 -36.94 -8.46
CA SER A 139 16.61 -37.78 -9.65
C SER A 139 17.74 -38.78 -9.98
N GLU A 140 18.84 -38.81 -9.22
CA GLU A 140 19.97 -39.73 -9.50
C GLU A 140 20.07 -40.94 -8.56
N GLU A 141 19.29 -41.02 -7.47
CA GLU A 141 19.31 -42.19 -6.55
C GLU A 141 18.38 -43.35 -6.98
N GLY A 142 17.66 -43.24 -8.10
CA GLY A 142 16.64 -44.21 -8.51
C GLY A 142 17.09 -45.34 -9.45
N VAL A 143 18.33 -45.36 -9.96
CA VAL A 143 18.70 -46.24 -11.09
C VAL A 143 19.64 -47.41 -10.73
N ASN A 144 20.27 -47.45 -9.54
CA ASN A 144 21.37 -48.41 -9.31
C ASN A 144 21.04 -49.69 -8.51
N ASN A 145 19.78 -50.12 -8.40
CA ASN A 145 19.42 -51.33 -7.65
C ASN A 145 18.57 -52.36 -8.44
N LYS A 146 18.95 -52.64 -9.69
CA LYS A 146 18.50 -53.85 -10.41
C LYS A 146 19.67 -54.53 -11.12
N GLY A 147 20.41 -55.36 -10.38
CA GLY A 147 21.51 -56.11 -10.98
C GLY A 147 22.23 -57.09 -10.07
N ARG A 148 21.53 -57.83 -9.20
CA ARG A 148 22.15 -58.98 -8.53
C ARG A 148 21.13 -59.99 -8.00
N VAL A 149 20.52 -60.75 -8.90
CA VAL A 149 19.89 -62.04 -8.54
C VAL A 149 20.79 -63.15 -9.06
N ARG A 150 21.38 -63.87 -8.11
CA ARG A 150 22.14 -65.11 -8.28
C ARG A 150 21.29 -66.17 -8.98
N ARG A 151 21.87 -66.91 -9.91
CA ARG A 151 21.44 -68.26 -10.24
C ARG A 151 22.62 -69.20 -10.01
N GLU A 152 22.35 -70.19 -9.16
CA GLU A 152 23.00 -71.50 -9.15
C GLU A 152 22.63 -72.28 -10.43
#